data_AF-A0A7W0T8H0-F1
#
_entry.id   AF-A0A7W0T8H0-F1
#
_cell.length_a   1.000
_cell.length_b   1.000
_cell.length_c   1.000
_cell.angle_alpha   90.00
_cell.angle_beta   90.00
_cell.angle_gamma   90.00
#
_symmetry.space_group_name_H-M   'P 1'
#
loop_
_entity.id
_entity.type
_entity.pdbx_description
1 polymer ?
#
loop_
_entity_poly.entity_id
_entity_poly.type
_entity_poly.pdbx_seq_one_letter_code
_entity_poly.pdbx_strand_id
1 'polypeptide(L)' 'MPKTLTGEELQLDDAPARESELFLVDGNNLAYRGFFALPEELQTTDGQPTNALLGFTNMLFKLLSDYSPRGVAVAWDTRP' A
#
# COMPACT_ATOMS: atom_id res chain seq x y z
N MET A 1 -10.84 18.72 -20.42
CA MET A 1 -10.64 17.41 -21.05
C MET A 1 -9.90 16.53 -20.05
N PRO A 2 -10.45 15.40 -19.60
CA PRO A 2 -9.70 14.45 -18.79
C PRO A 2 -8.55 13.91 -19.65
N LYS A 3 -7.33 13.88 -19.11
CA LYS A 3 -6.20 13.24 -19.79
C LYS A 3 -6.44 11.74 -19.79
N THR A 4 -6.74 11.16 -20.94
CA THR A 4 -6.71 9.71 -21.13
C THR A 4 -5.24 9.31 -21.13
N LEU A 5 -4.73 8.88 -19.99
CA LEU A 5 -3.36 8.38 -19.87
C LEU A 5 -3.27 7.07 -20.65
N THR A 6 -2.48 7.05 -21.72
CA THR A 6 -2.15 5.82 -22.45
C THR A 6 -1.13 5.01 -21.64
N GLY A 7 -1.08 3.69 -21.81
CA GLY A 7 -0.24 2.79 -21.01
C GLY A 7 1.27 3.07 -21.04
N GLU A 8 1.74 3.91 -21.97
CA GLU A 8 3.13 4.38 -22.02
C GLU A 8 3.42 5.53 -21.02
N GLU A 9 2.45 6.39 -20.70
CA GLU A 9 2.62 7.48 -19.71
C GLU A 9 2.49 6.99 -18.24
N LEU A 10 2.08 5.74 -18.04
CA LEU A 10 2.02 5.07 -16.73
C LEU A 10 3.21 4.13 -16.49
N GLN A 11 4.25 4.20 -17.31
CA GLN A 11 5.57 3.74 -16.87
C GLN A 11 6.09 4.79 -15.88
N LEU A 12 5.68 4.63 -14.62
CA LEU A 12 6.43 5.19 -13.51
C LEU A 12 7.87 4.68 -13.68
N ASP A 13 8.82 5.59 -13.81
CA ASP A 13 10.25 5.26 -13.83
C ASP A 13 10.68 4.96 -12.39
N ASP A 14 10.17 3.87 -11.86
CA ASP A 14 10.50 3.34 -10.53
C ASP A 14 11.75 2.43 -10.58
N ALA A 15 12.55 2.53 -11.65
CA ALA A 15 13.85 1.89 -11.77
C ALA A 15 14.75 2.05 -10.52
N PRO A 16 14.91 3.24 -9.88
CA PRO A 16 15.68 3.35 -8.65
C PRO A 16 15.08 2.59 -7.45
N ALA A 17 13.77 2.32 -7.45
CA ALA A 17 13.12 1.55 -6.40
C ALA A 17 13.35 0.04 -6.54
N ARG A 18 13.54 -0.49 -7.75
CA ARG A 18 13.77 -1.93 -8.00
C ARG A 18 15.10 -2.45 -7.48
N GLU A 19 16.10 -1.57 -7.35
CA GLU A 19 17.41 -1.90 -6.78
C GLU A 19 17.59 -1.37 -5.34
N SER A 20 16.53 -0.84 -4.73
CA SER A 20 16.63 -0.27 -3.39
C SER A 20 16.86 -1.35 -2.33
N GLU A 21 17.91 -1.16 -1.52
CA GLU A 21 18.26 -2.05 -0.40
C GLU A 21 17.20 -2.05 0.72
N LEU A 22 16.50 -0.92 0.92
CA LEU A 22 15.52 -0.75 2.00
C LEU A 22 14.34 0.10 1.55
N PHE A 23 13.14 -0.40 1.81
CA PHE A 23 11.92 0.41 1.74
C PHE A 23 11.47 0.86 3.13
N LEU A 24 11.08 2.13 3.22
CA LEU A 24 10.49 2.74 4.41
C LEU A 24 9.02 3.02 4.13
N VAL A 25 8.14 2.41 4.92
CA VAL A 25 6.68 2.52 4.76
C VAL A 25 6.11 3.30 5.94
N ASP A 26 5.31 4.32 5.64
CA ASP A 26 4.42 4.96 6.61
C ASP A 26 3.19 4.08 6.83
N GLY A 27 3.13 3.40 7.97
CA GLY A 27 2.07 2.45 8.32
C GLY A 27 0.73 3.12 8.55
N ASN A 28 0.72 4.27 9.23
CA ASN A 28 -0.50 5.02 9.53
C ASN A 28 -1.19 5.49 8.24
N ASN A 29 -0.43 6.08 7.33
CA ASN A 29 -0.95 6.53 6.03
C ASN A 29 -1.48 5.35 5.21
N LEU A 30 -0.70 4.27 5.11
CA LEU A 30 -1.08 3.12 4.29
C LEU A 30 -2.32 2.39 4.84
N ALA A 31 -2.44 2.27 6.17
CA ALA A 31 -3.63 1.71 6.82
C ALA A 31 -4.86 2.61 6.63
N TYR A 32 -4.71 3.94 6.76
CA TYR A 32 -5.78 4.90 6.50
C TYR A 32 -6.29 4.77 5.06
N ARG A 33 -5.38 4.72 4.07
CA ARG A 33 -5.74 4.49 2.67
C ARG A 33 -6.45 3.15 2.47
N GLY A 34 -5.99 2.09 3.12
CA GLY A 34 -6.65 0.78 3.09
C GLY A 34 -8.08 0.81 3.63
N PHE A 35 -8.28 1.52 4.74
CA PHE A 35 -9.60 1.66 5.37
C PHE A 35 -10.61 2.34 4.44
N PHE A 36 -10.25 3.48 3.84
CA PHE A 36 -11.18 4.25 3.00
C PHE A 36 -11.28 3.79 1.54
N ALA A 37 -10.38 2.92 1.08
CA ALA A 37 -10.42 2.40 -0.29
C ALA A 37 -11.26 1.12 -0.44
N LEU A 38 -11.53 0.42 0.67
CA LEU A 38 -12.22 -0.88 0.66
C LEU A 38 -13.59 -0.80 1.35
N PRO A 39 -14.55 -1.66 0.97
CA PRO A 39 -15.91 -1.64 1.52
C PRO A 39 -15.94 -1.89 3.04
N GLU A 40 -16.85 -1.24 3.75
CA GLU A 40 -17.02 -1.35 5.21
C GLU A 40 -17.61 -2.69 5.64
N GLU A 41 -18.25 -3.43 4.72
CA GLU A 41 -18.80 -4.76 4.96
C GLU A 41 -17.72 -5.83 5.15
N LEU A 42 -16.45 -5.51 4.88
CA LEU A 42 -15.32 -6.38 5.16
C LEU A 42 -15.07 -6.43 6.67
N GLN A 43 -15.68 -7.40 7.32
CA GLN A 43 -15.59 -7.61 8.76
C GLN A 43 -15.55 -9.09 9.12
N THR A 44 -15.06 -9.38 10.32
CA THR A 44 -15.10 -10.72 10.91
C THR A 44 -16.54 -11.15 11.20
N THR A 45 -16.75 -12.42 11.56
CA THR A 45 -18.08 -12.96 11.92
C THR A 45 -18.69 -12.30 13.17
N ASP A 46 -17.86 -11.75 14.04
CA ASP A 46 -18.25 -10.97 15.23
C ASP A 46 -18.34 -9.45 14.95
N GLY A 47 -18.20 -9.03 13.69
CA GLY A 47 -18.44 -7.65 13.24
C GLY A 47 -17.25 -6.70 13.38
N GLN A 48 -16.02 -7.20 13.60
CA GLN A 48 -14.84 -6.34 13.64
C GLN A 48 -14.39 -5.96 12.22
N PRO A 49 -14.27 -4.66 11.88
CA PRO A 49 -13.80 -4.25 10.56
C PRO A 49 -12.40 -4.77 10.23
N THR A 50 -12.21 -5.19 8.99
CA THR A 50 -10.94 -5.77 8.48
C THR A 50 -10.43 -5.08 7.21
N ASN A 51 -11.19 -4.11 6.67
CA ASN A 51 -10.84 -3.33 5.48
C ASN A 51 -9.46 -2.66 5.57
N ALA A 52 -9.14 -1.99 6.69
CA ALA A 52 -7.82 -1.37 6.88
C ALA A 52 -6.67 -2.39 6.79
N LEU A 53 -6.84 -3.54 7.46
CA LEU A 53 -5.86 -4.61 7.49
C LEU A 53 -5.68 -5.21 6.09
N LEU A 54 -6.76 -5.57 5.42
CA LEU A 54 -6.71 -6.16 4.08
C LEU A 54 -6.08 -5.19 3.07
N GLY A 55 -6.47 -3.91 3.10
CA GLY A 55 -5.94 -2.89 2.21
C GLY A 55 -4.44 -2.66 2.42
N PHE A 56 -4.01 -2.51 3.67
CA PHE A 56 -2.61 -2.39 4.04
C PHE A 56 -1.79 -3.60 3.55
N THR A 57 -2.23 -4.82 3.87
CA THR A 57 -1.50 -6.05 3.54
C THR A 57 -1.40 -6.25 2.03
N ASN A 58 -2.48 -6.01 1.28
CA ASN A 58 -2.45 -6.12 -0.19
C ASN A 58 -1.48 -5.13 -0.82
N MET A 59 -1.47 -3.88 -0.37
CA MET A 59 -0.55 -2.86 -0.88
C MET A 59 0.90 -3.21 -0.54
N LEU A 60 1.17 -3.65 0.69
CA LEU A 60 2.50 -4.08 1.11
C LEU A 60 2.99 -5.28 0.29
N PHE A 61 2.15 -6.29 0.08
CA PHE A 61 2.50 -7.47 -0.74
C PHE A 61 2.74 -7.12 -2.19
N LYS A 62 1.95 -6.21 -2.76
CA LYS A 62 2.19 -5.71 -4.11
C LYS A 62 3.56 -5.04 -4.22
N LEU A 63 3.89 -4.17 -3.27
CA LEU A 63 5.20 -3.51 -3.22
C LEU A 63 6.36 -4.51 -3.03
N LEU A 64 6.20 -5.56 -2.22
CA LEU A 64 7.21 -6.61 -2.09
C LEU A 64 7.36 -7.43 -3.37
N SER A 65 6.25 -7.77 -4.03
CA SER A 65 6.25 -8.56 -5.27
C SER A 65 6.82 -7.80 -6.46
N ASP A 66 6.51 -6.51 -6.58
CA ASP A 66 6.90 -5.70 -7.75
C ASP A 66 8.40 -5.31 -7.70
N TYR A 67 8.97 -5.15 -6.49
CA TYR A 67 10.30 -4.57 -6.29
C TYR A 67 11.33 -5.47 -5.57
N SER A 68 10.91 -6.52 -4.87
CA SER A 68 11.81 -7.47 -4.16
C SER A 68 12.95 -6.80 -3.35
N PRO A 69 12.67 -5.80 -2.49
CA PRO A 69 13.70 -5.12 -1.72
C PRO A 69 14.38 -6.06 -0.73
N ARG A 70 15.65 -5.81 -0.39
CA ARG A 70 16.37 -6.62 0.61
C ARG A 70 15.82 -6.43 2.02
N GLY A 71 15.30 -5.25 2.34
CA GLY A 71 14.70 -4.95 3.63
C GLY A 71 13.47 -4.06 3.51
N VAL A 72 12.56 -4.17 4.48
CA VAL A 72 11.43 -3.26 4.66
C VAL A 72 11.31 -2.89 6.13
N ALA A 73 11.14 -1.60 6.41
CA ALA A 73 10.76 -1.09 7.72
C ALA A 73 9.43 -0.35 7.62
N VAL A 74 8.50 -0.65 8.51
CA VAL A 74 7.21 0.03 8.62
C VAL A 74 7.23 0.86 9.90
N ALA A 75 7.06 2.18 9.76
CA ALA A 75 6.95 3.09 10.88
C ALA A 75 5.49 3.28 11.29
N TRP A 76 5.25 3.39 12.59
CA TRP A 76 3.95 3.68 13.16
C TRP A 76 4.08 4.84 14.14
N ASP A 77 3.12 5.75 14.10
CA ASP A 77 3.03 6.82 15.09
C ASP A 77 2.64 6.24 16.45
N THR A 78 3.31 6.72 17.49
CA THR A 78 3.03 6.31 18.88
C THR A 78 1.74 6.91 19.44
N ARG A 79 1.15 7.89 18.73
CA ARG A 79 -0.09 8.56 19.10
C ARG A 79 -0.91 8.85 17.83
N PRO A 80 -2.25 8.76 17.89
CA PRO A 80 -3.13 9.18 16.82
C PRO A 80 -3.07 10.70 16.56
#